data_AF-A0A839TN81-F1
#
_entry.id   AF-A0A839TN81-F1
#
_cell.length_a   1.000
_cell.length_b   1.000
_cell.length_c   1.000
_cell.angle_alpha   90.00
_cell.angle_beta   90.00
_cell.angle_gamma   90.00
#
_symmetry.space_group_name_H-M   'P 1'
#
loop_
_entity.id
_entity.type
_entity.pdbx_description
1 polymer ?
#
loop_
_entity_poly.entity_id
_entity_poly.type
_entity_poly.pdbx_seq_one_letter_code
_entity_poly.pdbx_strand_id
1 'polypeptide(L)' 'MLENLESNYDCRNAGEDLHQLKQELSSLRGLGKEDPKTQEDINRLENQIAFIMNKCDINH' A
#
# COMPACT_ATOMS: atom_id res chain seq x y z
N MET A 1 5.52 -7.31 1.97
CA MET A 1 5.38 -5.95 2.52
C MET A 1 6.69 -5.19 2.33
N LEU A 2 6.66 -4.04 1.66
CA LEU A 2 7.80 -3.12 1.57
C LEU A 2 8.00 -2.50 2.96
N GLU A 3 8.75 -3.18 3.82
CA GLU A 3 9.11 -2.65 5.13
C GLU A 3 10.11 -1.51 4.92
N ASN A 4 9.71 -0.27 5.21
CA ASN A 4 10.46 0.97 4.94
C ASN A 4 10.52 1.35 3.46
N LEU A 5 9.44 1.94 2.95
CA LEU A 5 9.52 2.87 1.83
C LEU A 5 10.33 4.09 2.29
N GLU A 6 11.65 3.96 2.26
CA GLU A 6 12.58 5.07 2.46
C GLU A 6 12.40 6.09 1.32
N SER A 7 12.83 7.33 1.54
CA SER A 7 12.89 8.37 0.49
C SER A 7 13.67 7.96 -0.77
N ASN A 8 14.27 6.77 -0.83
CA ASN A 8 14.97 6.19 -1.97
C ASN A 8 14.15 5.24 -2.86
N TYR A 9 12.86 5.02 -2.57
CA TYR A 9 11.98 4.21 -3.44
C TYR A 9 12.05 4.61 -4.93
N ASP A 10 12.19 3.62 -5.82
CA ASP A 10 12.28 3.78 -7.27
C ASP A 10 10.90 3.63 -7.93
N CYS A 11 10.45 4.70 -8.62
CA CYS A 11 9.14 4.76 -9.26
C CYS A 11 9.00 3.90 -10.52
N ARG A 12 10.08 3.27 -11.03
CA ARG A 12 10.02 2.42 -12.24
C ARG A 12 9.02 1.27 -12.14
N ASN A 13 8.85 0.73 -10.95
CA ASN A 13 7.94 -0.40 -10.68
C ASN A 13 6.64 0.02 -9.98
N ALA A 14 6.39 1.33 -9.82
CA ALA A 14 5.26 1.84 -9.05
C ALA A 14 3.90 1.34 -9.54
N GLY A 15 3.73 1.08 -10.84
CA GLY A 15 2.51 0.48 -11.36
C GLY A 15 2.25 -0.94 -10.85
N GLU A 16 3.27 -1.80 -10.84
CA GLU A 16 3.17 -3.18 -10.36
C GLU A 16 3.03 -3.21 -8.83
N ASP A 17 3.85 -2.41 -8.13
CA ASP A 17 3.82 -2.30 -6.67
C ASP A 17 2.45 -1.81 -6.18
N LEU A 18 1.88 -0.77 -6.82
CA LEU A 18 0.55 -0.27 -6.49
C LEU A 18 -0.54 -1.33 -6.76
N HIS A 19 -0.40 -2.13 -7.83
CA HIS A 19 -1.36 -3.19 -8.12
C HIS A 19 -1.35 -4.26 -7.03
N GLN A 20 -0.16 -4.72 -6.62
CA GLN A 20 0.00 -5.69 -5.54
C GLN A 20 -0.52 -5.16 -4.21
N LEU A 21 -0.14 -3.94 -3.83
CA LEU A 21 -0.60 -3.30 -2.58
C LEU A 21 -2.13 -3.14 -2.54
N LYS A 22 -2.75 -2.74 -3.66
CA LYS A 22 -4.22 -2.62 -3.75
C LYS A 22 -4.91 -3.98 -3.68
N GLN A 23 -4.32 -5.03 -4.24
CA GLN A 23 -4.86 -6.39 -4.15
C GLN A 23 -4.79 -6.93 -2.72
N GLU A 24 -3.68 -6.70 -2.02
CA GLU A 24 -3.50 -7.10 -0.62
C GLU A 24 -4.49 -6.34 0.29
N LEU A 25 -4.62 -5.02 0.09
CA LEU A 25 -5.60 -4.19 0.80
C LEU A 25 -7.04 -4.67 0.59
N SER A 26 -7.40 -5.01 -0.65
CA SER A 26 -8.74 -5.51 -0.98
C SER A 26 -9.01 -6.86 -0.34
N SER A 27 -8.00 -7.73 -0.27
CA SER A 27 -8.10 -9.04 0.38
C SER A 27 -8.32 -8.91 1.88
N LEU A 28 -7.59 -8.01 2.55
CA LEU A 28 -7.77 -7.76 3.98
C LEU A 28 -9.14 -7.15 4.30
N ARG A 29 -9.60 -6.20 3.48
CA ARG A 29 -10.94 -5.61 3.61
C ARG A 29 -12.06 -6.61 3.36
N GLY A 30 -11.89 -7.50 2.39
CA GLY A 30 -12.87 -8.53 2.03
C GLY A 30 -13.06 -9.60 3.10
N LEU A 31 -12.09 -9.77 4.02
CA LEU A 31 -12.20 -10.71 5.13
C LEU A 31 -13.18 -10.25 6.23
N GLY A 32 -13.60 -8.98 6.23
CA GLY A 32 -14.60 -8.46 7.17
C GLY A 32 -14.20 -8.57 8.65
N LYS A 33 -12.90 -8.74 8.94
CA LYS A 33 -12.40 -8.89 10.31
C LYS A 33 -12.10 -7.52 10.91
N GLU A 34 -12.88 -7.14 11.91
CA GLU A 34 -12.65 -5.96 12.76
C GLU A 34 -11.55 -6.21 13.82
N ASP A 35 -10.57 -7.05 13.48
CA ASP A 35 -9.46 -7.32 14.39
C ASP A 35 -8.47 -6.14 14.35
N PRO A 36 -7.98 -5.65 15.51
CA PRO A 36 -7.06 -4.52 15.59
C PRO A 36 -5.80 -4.70 14.75
N LYS A 37 -5.29 -5.93 14.63
CA LYS A 37 -4.11 -6.24 13.83
C LYS A 37 -4.40 -6.13 12.34
N THR A 38 -5.57 -6.60 11.91
CA THR A 38 -6.02 -6.47 10.52
C THR A 38 -6.19 -5.00 10.14
N GLN A 39 -6.70 -4.17 11.06
CA GLN A 39 -6.80 -2.72 10.86
C GLN A 39 -5.42 -2.05 10.77
N GLU A 40 -4.46 -2.46 11.60
CA GLU A 40 -3.08 -1.98 11.51
C GLU A 40 -2.46 -2.31 10.14
N ASP A 41 -2.63 -3.55 9.66
CA ASP A 41 -2.15 -3.98 8.35
C ASP A 41 -2.80 -3.18 7.20
N ILE A 42 -4.11 -2.95 7.27
CA ILE A 42 -4.85 -2.10 6.32
C ILE A 42 -4.26 -0.68 6.30
N ASN A 43 -4.14 -0.04 7.48
CA ASN A 43 -3.60 1.31 7.60
C ASN A 43 -2.18 1.40 7.03
N ARG A 44 -1.37 0.38 7.30
CA ARG A 44 0.00 0.28 6.80
C ARG A 44 0.04 0.20 5.28
N LEU A 45 -0.84 -0.57 4.64
CA LEU A 45 -0.93 -0.66 3.18
C LEU A 45 -1.41 0.66 2.56
N GLU A 46 -2.41 1.30 3.16
CA GLU A 46 -2.91 2.60 2.69
C GLU A 46 -1.84 3.68 2.70
N ASN A 47 -1.05 3.75 3.79
CA ASN A 47 0.07 4.67 3.89
C ASN A 47 1.13 4.42 2.80
N GLN A 48 1.43 3.15 2.49
CA GLN A 48 2.38 2.80 1.43
C GLN A 48 1.87 3.19 0.04
N ILE A 49 0.59 2.93 -0.25
CA ILE A 49 -0.06 3.32 -1.50
C ILE A 49 -0.01 4.84 -1.65
N ALA A 50 -0.42 5.58 -0.61
CA ALA A 50 -0.40 7.03 -0.62
C ALA A 50 1.02 7.58 -0.82
N PHE A 51 2.02 7.00 -0.15
CA PHE A 51 3.41 7.39 -0.33
C PHE A 51 3.88 7.21 -1.76
N ILE A 52 3.65 6.05 -2.38
CA ILE A 52 4.07 5.77 -3.76
C ILE A 52 3.35 6.70 -4.73
N MET A 53 2.03 6.88 -4.57
CA MET A 53 1.24 7.79 -5.41
C MET A 53 1.77 9.22 -5.34
N ASN A 54 2.02 9.74 -4.14
CA ASN A 54 2.56 11.09 -3.96
C ASN A 54 4.00 11.22 -4.49
N LYS A 55 4.87 10.26 -4.16
CA LYS A 55 6.28 10.31 -4.53
C LYS A 55 6.50 10.23 -6.03
N CYS A 56 5.73 9.37 -6.70
CA CYS A 56 5.87 9.11 -8.13
C CYS A 56 4.95 9.99 -8.97
N ASP A 57 4.28 10.97 -8.35
CA ASP A 57 3.28 11.86 -8.97
C ASP A 57 2.21 11.10 -9.78
N ILE A 58 1.79 9.94 -9.25
CA ILE A 58 0.73 9.12 -9.79
C ILE A 58 -0.58 9.61 -9.18
N ASN A 59 -0.97 10.83 -9.57
CA ASN A 59 -2.26 11.43 -9.23
C ASN A 59 -3.21 11.19 -10.42
N HIS A 60 -4.11 10.21 -10.31
CA HIS A 60 -5.16 9.95 -11.29
C HIS A 60 -6.52 9.89 -10.58
#